data_AF-A0A445JJI1-F1
#
_entry.id   AF-A0A445JJI1-F1
#
_cell.length_a   1.000
_cell.length_b   1.000
_cell.length_c   1.000
_cell.angle_alpha   90.00
_cell.angle_beta   90.00
_cell.angle_gamma   90.00
#
_symmetry.space_group_name_H-M   'P 1'
#
loop_
_entity.id
_entity.type
_entity.pdbx_description
1 polymer ?
#
loop_
_entity_poly.entity_id
_entity_poly.type
_entity_poly.pdbx_seq_one_letter_code
_entity_poly.pdbx_strand_id
1 'polypeptide(L)'
;MQLHFSPSMRSITISSNSNNNNNGFIDLMKIKVAARHISYRTLFHTILILAFLLPFVFILTALVTLEDCLGRRLGPRLLGRVDDSGRLVRDFYKILNEVKAGEIPPDLKLPDSFDQLVSDMKNNQYDAKTFAFMLRGMMEKLEREIRESKFAELMNKHFAASSIPKGIHCLSLRLTDEYSSNAHARKQLPPPELLPLLSDNSYHHFILSTDNILAASVVVASTVQSSLKPEKIVFHVITDKKTYAGMHSWFALNPVTPAIVEIKSIHQFDWLTRENVPVLEAVENQNGIRNYYHGNHIAGTNLSDTSPRKFASKLQARSPKYISLLNHLRIYLPELFPNLDKVVFLDDDVVIQRDLSPLWEIDLEGKVNGAVETCRGEDEWVMSKRFRNYFNFSHPLIARNLDPDECAWAYGMNIFDLHAWRRTNIREIYHSWLKEFHYGRI
;
A
#
# COMPACT_ATOMS: atom_id res chain seq x y z
N MET A 1 -22.44 34.26 -3.05
CA MET A 1 -22.15 33.45 -1.84
C MET A 1 -20.70 33.73 -1.49
N GLN A 2 -20.47 34.53 -0.45
CA GLN A 2 -19.14 35.03 -0.08
C GLN A 2 -18.45 33.98 0.80
N LEU A 3 -17.35 33.42 0.30
CA LEU A 3 -16.45 32.51 1.01
C LEU A 3 -15.40 33.36 1.74
N HIS A 4 -15.37 33.26 3.07
CA HIS A 4 -14.31 33.83 3.88
C HIS A 4 -13.16 32.83 4.01
N PHE A 5 -12.00 33.19 3.47
CA PHE A 5 -10.74 32.49 3.72
C PHE A 5 -9.98 33.20 4.84
N SER A 6 -9.71 32.49 5.93
CA SER A 6 -8.80 32.94 7.00
C SER A 6 -7.35 32.77 6.52
N PRO A 7 -6.50 33.82 6.51
CA PRO A 7 -5.13 33.70 6.06
C PRO A 7 -4.18 33.58 7.25
N SER A 8 -3.80 32.36 7.63
CA SER A 8 -2.55 32.18 8.40
C SER A 8 -1.92 30.81 8.21
N MET A 9 -1.12 30.64 7.16
CA MET A 9 0.06 29.76 7.22
C MET A 9 1.20 30.42 6.44
N ARG A 10 2.16 30.98 7.18
CA ARG A 10 3.47 31.38 6.66
C ARG A 10 4.25 30.11 6.32
N SER A 11 4.80 30.07 5.12
CA SER A 11 5.75 29.06 4.64
C SER A 11 6.99 28.99 5.54
N ILE A 12 7.44 27.78 5.87
CA ILE A 12 8.74 27.55 6.49
C ILE A 12 9.72 27.07 5.41
N THR A 13 10.73 27.90 5.16
CA THR A 13 11.92 27.59 4.38
C THR A 13 12.91 26.86 5.29
N ILE A 14 13.41 25.69 4.87
CA ILE A 14 14.52 25.01 5.56
C ILE A 14 15.82 25.41 4.86
N SER A 15 16.64 26.22 5.54
CA SER A 15 18.03 26.49 5.20
C SER A 15 18.93 25.44 5.86
N SER A 16 19.77 24.76 5.09
CA SER A 16 20.88 23.97 5.62
C SER A 16 22.04 24.90 5.97
N ASN A 17 22.37 24.98 7.27
CA ASN A 17 23.57 25.64 7.74
C ASN A 17 24.64 24.57 7.96
N SER A 18 25.67 24.57 7.11
CA SER A 18 26.90 23.81 7.29
C SER A 18 27.97 24.77 7.80
N ASN A 19 28.49 24.52 8.99
CA ASN A 19 29.72 25.16 9.44
C ASN A 19 30.45 24.29 10.47
N ASN A 20 31.66 23.84 10.10
CA ASN A 20 32.93 23.92 10.84
C ASN A 20 33.92 22.90 10.23
N ASN A 21 34.89 23.35 9.42
CA ASN A 21 36.23 23.87 9.77
C ASN A 21 37.23 22.78 10.21
N ASN A 22 38.27 22.53 9.40
CA ASN A 22 39.64 23.03 9.67
C ASN A 22 40.69 22.68 8.60
N ASN A 23 41.31 23.76 8.08
CA ASN A 23 42.74 24.04 7.81
C ASN A 23 43.71 23.04 7.14
N GLY A 24 44.43 23.56 6.14
CA GLY A 24 45.75 23.08 5.72
C GLY A 24 46.31 23.79 4.48
N PHE A 25 47.23 24.74 4.71
CA PHE A 25 48.04 25.52 3.75
C PHE A 25 48.75 24.69 2.66
N ILE A 26 48.99 25.29 1.48
CA ILE A 26 50.33 25.65 0.93
C ILE A 26 50.13 26.42 -0.40
N ASP A 27 50.67 27.63 -0.43
CA ASP A 27 50.93 28.46 -1.61
C ASP A 27 52.37 28.20 -2.07
N LEU A 28 52.65 28.30 -3.38
CA LEU A 28 53.92 28.70 -4.04
C LEU A 28 53.95 28.23 -5.51
N MET A 29 53.95 29.16 -6.45
CA MET A 29 55.18 29.71 -7.07
C MET A 29 54.91 30.26 -8.49
N LYS A 30 55.24 31.54 -8.67
CA LYS A 30 55.36 32.21 -9.97
C LYS A 30 56.50 31.59 -10.78
N ILE A 31 56.26 31.29 -12.05
CA ILE A 31 57.31 31.13 -13.06
C ILE A 31 57.06 32.15 -14.19
N LYS A 32 58.02 33.05 -14.35
CA LYS A 32 58.19 33.90 -15.55
C LYS A 32 58.94 33.07 -16.59
N VAL A 33 58.36 32.87 -17.78
CA VAL A 33 59.10 32.41 -18.97
C VAL A 33 58.92 33.42 -20.09
N ALA A 34 60.04 33.71 -20.75
CA ALA A 34 60.23 34.69 -21.80
C ALA A 34 59.44 34.36 -23.08
N ALA A 35 59.09 35.43 -23.80
CA ALA A 35 58.38 35.42 -25.05
C ALA A 35 59.16 34.71 -26.17
N ARG A 36 58.51 33.77 -26.86
CA ARG A 36 58.76 33.46 -28.28
C ARG A 36 57.50 33.80 -29.06
N HIS A 37 57.64 34.72 -30.02
CA HIS A 37 56.57 35.16 -30.91
C HIS A 37 56.07 33.99 -31.76
N ILE A 38 54.95 33.40 -31.36
CA ILE A 38 54.06 32.66 -32.26
C ILE A 38 52.75 33.44 -32.23
N SER A 39 52.27 33.88 -33.40
CA SER A 39 51.02 34.63 -33.49
C SER A 39 49.91 33.82 -32.84
N TYR A 40 49.26 34.39 -31.83
CA TYR A 40 48.15 33.77 -31.10
C TYR A 40 47.04 33.31 -32.06
N ARG A 41 46.93 33.97 -33.22
CA ARG A 41 45.99 33.65 -34.29
C ARG A 41 46.28 32.30 -34.95
N THR A 42 47.54 31.97 -35.21
CA THR A 42 47.93 30.65 -35.76
C THR A 42 47.79 29.53 -34.73
N LEU A 43 48.10 29.80 -33.46
CA LEU A 43 47.94 28.83 -32.37
C LEU A 43 46.47 28.53 -32.07
N PHE A 44 45.61 29.55 -32.15
CA PHE A 44 44.18 29.38 -32.02
C PHE A 44 43.60 28.53 -33.16
N HIS A 45 43.99 28.80 -34.42
CA HIS A 45 43.51 28.00 -35.54
C HIS A 45 44.02 26.56 -35.53
N THR A 46 45.26 26.30 -35.10
CA THR A 46 45.76 24.92 -34.98
C THR A 46 45.06 24.15 -33.87
N ILE A 47 44.81 24.78 -32.71
CA ILE A 47 44.03 24.17 -31.62
C ILE A 47 42.59 23.91 -32.06
N LEU A 48 41.97 24.85 -32.78
CA LEU A 48 40.61 24.67 -33.30
C LEU A 48 40.54 23.51 -34.30
N ILE A 49 41.50 23.43 -35.23
CA ILE A 49 41.58 22.34 -36.22
C ILE A 49 41.79 20.98 -35.52
N LEU A 50 42.67 20.91 -34.51
CA LEU A 50 42.86 19.70 -33.71
C LEU A 50 41.60 19.34 -32.90
N ALA A 51 40.89 20.33 -32.35
CA ALA A 51 39.66 20.12 -31.60
C ALA A 51 38.52 19.56 -32.45
N PHE A 52 38.51 19.82 -33.77
CA PHE A 52 37.54 19.21 -34.69
C PHE A 52 38.04 17.90 -35.32
N LEU A 53 39.33 17.77 -35.62
CA LEU A 53 39.89 16.56 -36.24
C LEU A 53 40.03 15.40 -35.26
N LEU A 54 40.41 15.65 -33.99
CA LEU A 54 40.60 14.57 -33.01
C LEU A 54 39.31 13.80 -32.70
N PRO A 55 38.16 14.46 -32.44
CA PRO A 55 36.90 13.75 -32.26
C PRO A 55 36.49 13.00 -33.53
N PHE A 56 36.74 13.56 -34.72
CA PHE A 56 36.38 12.91 -35.98
C PHE A 56 37.24 11.66 -36.24
N VAL A 57 38.55 11.74 -35.99
CA VAL A 57 39.46 10.59 -36.08
C VAL A 57 39.10 9.56 -35.00
N PHE A 58 38.81 10.00 -33.77
CA PHE A 58 38.40 9.11 -32.68
C PHE A 58 37.10 8.37 -33.02
N ILE A 59 36.08 9.07 -33.53
CA ILE A 59 34.83 8.46 -33.99
C ILE A 59 35.09 7.49 -35.15
N LEU A 60 35.91 7.87 -36.13
CA LEU A 60 36.24 7.00 -37.27
C LEU A 60 36.96 5.74 -36.81
N THR A 61 37.96 5.86 -35.92
CA THR A 61 38.64 4.70 -35.33
C THR A 61 37.72 3.88 -34.46
N ALA A 62 36.86 4.50 -33.65
CA ALA A 62 35.90 3.81 -32.81
C ALA A 62 34.92 3.01 -33.65
N LEU A 63 34.41 3.57 -34.77
CA LEU A 63 33.50 2.88 -35.70
C LEU A 63 34.18 1.70 -36.39
N VAL A 64 35.42 1.87 -36.85
CA VAL A 64 36.22 0.79 -37.46
C VAL A 64 36.54 -0.31 -36.44
N THR A 65 36.84 0.03 -35.19
CA THR A 65 37.10 -0.95 -34.13
C THR A 65 35.84 -1.63 -33.60
N LEU A 66 34.68 -0.96 -33.60
CA LEU A 66 33.40 -1.58 -33.23
C LEU A 66 32.90 -2.55 -34.33
N GLU A 67 33.19 -2.26 -35.59
CA GLU A 67 32.81 -3.12 -36.73
C GLU A 67 33.49 -4.48 -36.72
N ASP A 68 34.73 -4.59 -36.20
CA ASP A 68 35.44 -5.87 -36.07
C ASP A 68 34.82 -6.80 -35.00
N CYS A 69 34.06 -6.26 -34.04
CA CYS A 69 33.30 -7.06 -33.07
C CYS A 69 31.87 -7.42 -33.53
N LEU A 70 31.32 -6.73 -34.54
CA LEU A 70 29.94 -6.94 -35.05
C LEU A 70 29.89 -7.60 -36.44
N GLY A 71 31.03 -8.02 -37.00
CA GLY A 71 31.08 -8.91 -38.17
C GLY A 71 30.50 -8.34 -39.46
N ARG A 72 30.42 -7.01 -39.60
CA ARG A 72 30.02 -6.35 -40.86
C ARG A 72 31.17 -5.51 -41.40
N ARG A 73 31.89 -6.06 -42.39
CA ARG A 73 32.85 -5.31 -43.21
C ARG A 73 32.12 -4.49 -44.28
N LEU A 74 32.11 -3.17 -44.16
CA LEU A 74 31.85 -2.27 -45.29
C LEU A 74 33.18 -1.94 -46.00
N GLY A 75 33.66 -2.89 -46.81
CA GLY A 75 34.67 -2.61 -47.83
C GLY A 75 34.03 -1.98 -49.08
N PRO A 76 34.83 -1.34 -49.97
CA PRO A 76 34.30 -0.78 -51.21
C PRO A 76 33.57 -1.86 -52.01
N ARG A 77 32.29 -1.61 -52.32
CA ARG A 77 31.42 -2.49 -53.09
C ARG A 77 31.98 -2.68 -54.52
N LEU A 78 32.81 -3.69 -54.72
CA LEU A 78 33.32 -4.04 -56.05
C LEU A 78 33.32 -5.55 -56.37
N LEU A 79 32.90 -6.43 -55.45
CA LEU A 79 32.47 -7.78 -55.80
C LEU A 79 31.29 -8.19 -54.94
N GLY A 80 30.16 -8.46 -55.60
CA GLY A 80 28.90 -8.83 -54.97
C GLY A 80 29.01 -10.13 -54.19
N ARG A 81 29.09 -10.01 -52.86
CA ARG A 81 28.65 -11.07 -51.95
C ARG A 81 27.22 -10.73 -51.57
N VAL A 82 26.28 -11.53 -52.03
CA VAL A 82 24.87 -11.42 -51.63
C VAL A 82 24.82 -11.48 -50.11
N ASP A 83 24.13 -10.52 -49.50
CA ASP A 83 23.98 -10.41 -48.05
C ASP A 83 23.04 -11.53 -47.56
N ASP A 84 23.57 -12.76 -47.48
CA ASP A 84 22.86 -13.97 -47.07
C ASP A 84 22.30 -13.86 -45.64
N SER A 85 22.83 -12.94 -44.83
CA SER A 85 22.36 -12.67 -43.47
C SER A 85 20.90 -12.21 -43.45
N GLY A 86 20.50 -11.30 -44.36
CA GLY A 86 19.12 -10.81 -44.47
C GLY A 86 18.16 -11.84 -45.06
N ARG A 87 18.67 -12.82 -45.80
CA ARG A 87 17.87 -13.96 -46.32
C ARG A 87 17.62 -14.98 -45.21
N LEU A 88 18.66 -15.36 -44.47
CA LEU A 88 18.59 -16.28 -43.34
C LEU A 88 17.63 -15.81 -42.24
N VAL A 89 17.67 -14.50 -41.90
CA VAL A 89 16.76 -13.92 -40.90
C VAL A 89 15.30 -13.98 -41.37
N ARG A 90 15.02 -13.68 -42.64
CA ARG A 90 13.67 -13.78 -43.20
C ARG A 90 13.16 -15.22 -43.22
N ASP A 91 14.00 -16.17 -43.60
CA ASP A 91 13.66 -17.58 -43.61
C ASP A 91 13.39 -18.08 -42.17
N PHE A 92 14.17 -17.61 -41.20
CA PHE A 92 13.97 -17.93 -39.79
C PHE A 92 12.65 -17.34 -39.23
N TYR A 93 12.31 -16.09 -39.56
CA TYR A 93 11.00 -15.52 -39.20
C TYR A 93 9.83 -16.27 -39.82
N LYS A 94 10.00 -16.76 -41.06
CA LYS A 94 8.98 -17.58 -41.72
C LYS A 94 8.77 -18.90 -40.96
N ILE A 95 9.86 -19.57 -40.58
CA ILE A 95 9.81 -20.80 -39.77
C ILE A 95 9.19 -20.55 -38.40
N LEU A 96 9.55 -19.46 -37.71
CA LEU A 96 8.93 -19.09 -36.43
C LEU A 96 7.41 -18.86 -36.56
N ASN A 97 6.97 -18.23 -37.64
CA ASN A 97 5.54 -18.03 -37.91
C ASN A 97 4.81 -19.33 -38.23
N GLU A 98 5.45 -20.25 -38.97
CA GLU A 98 4.90 -21.59 -39.23
C GLU A 98 4.80 -22.40 -37.92
N VAL A 99 5.86 -22.36 -37.10
CA VAL A 99 5.92 -23.03 -35.80
C VAL A 99 4.92 -22.44 -34.82
N LYS A 100 4.59 -21.15 -34.88
CA LYS A 100 3.57 -20.52 -34.03
C LYS A 100 2.18 -21.15 -34.19
N ALA A 101 1.86 -21.71 -35.36
CA ALA A 101 0.57 -22.33 -35.65
C ALA A 101 0.54 -23.85 -35.44
N GLY A 102 1.69 -24.52 -35.43
CA GLY A 102 1.78 -25.97 -35.22
C GLY A 102 1.72 -26.39 -33.75
N GLU A 103 1.36 -27.64 -33.45
CA GLU A 103 1.51 -28.19 -32.10
C GLU A 103 2.97 -28.57 -31.82
N ILE A 104 3.43 -28.38 -30.58
CA ILE A 104 4.77 -28.81 -30.17
C ILE A 104 4.78 -30.34 -30.11
N PRO A 105 5.72 -31.04 -30.77
CA PRO A 105 5.77 -32.50 -30.74
C PRO A 105 5.90 -33.04 -29.29
N PRO A 106 5.10 -34.04 -28.88
CA PRO A 106 5.06 -34.52 -27.50
C PRO A 106 6.37 -35.18 -27.04
N ASP A 107 7.16 -35.74 -27.96
CA ASP A 107 8.44 -36.41 -27.66
C ASP A 107 9.65 -35.46 -27.66
N LEU A 108 9.43 -34.15 -27.84
CA LEU A 108 10.50 -33.17 -27.91
C LEU A 108 11.06 -32.88 -26.50
N LYS A 109 12.30 -33.32 -26.25
CA LYS A 109 13.02 -32.99 -25.01
C LYS A 109 13.39 -31.51 -25.00
N LEU A 110 12.76 -30.75 -24.11
CA LEU A 110 13.07 -29.33 -23.93
C LEU A 110 14.27 -29.16 -22.99
N PRO A 111 15.30 -28.39 -23.37
CA PRO A 111 16.38 -28.02 -22.46
C PRO A 111 15.87 -27.24 -21.24
N ASP A 112 16.57 -27.35 -20.11
CA ASP A 112 16.22 -26.64 -18.88
C ASP A 112 16.74 -25.20 -18.85
N SER A 113 17.77 -24.88 -19.65
CA SER A 113 18.35 -23.54 -19.73
C SER A 113 18.74 -23.15 -21.16
N PHE A 114 18.90 -21.85 -21.39
CA PHE A 114 19.39 -21.33 -22.67
C PHE A 114 20.81 -21.84 -22.98
N ASP A 115 21.67 -21.96 -21.96
CA ASP A 115 23.03 -22.49 -22.13
C ASP A 115 23.02 -23.96 -22.57
N GLN A 116 22.09 -24.75 -22.03
CA GLN A 116 21.90 -26.13 -22.44
C GLN A 116 21.37 -26.21 -23.88
N LEU A 117 20.43 -25.35 -24.26
CA LEU A 117 19.98 -25.25 -25.66
C LEU A 117 21.15 -24.93 -26.61
N VAL A 118 22.01 -23.97 -26.26
CA VAL A 118 23.18 -23.61 -27.06
C VAL A 118 24.20 -24.75 -27.14
N SER A 119 24.41 -25.48 -26.04
CA SER A 119 25.28 -26.66 -25.99
C SER A 119 24.72 -27.80 -26.86
N ASP A 120 23.43 -28.09 -26.73
CA ASP A 120 22.75 -29.13 -27.48
C ASP A 120 22.73 -28.82 -28.99
N MET A 121 22.60 -27.54 -29.36
CA MET A 121 22.72 -27.07 -30.74
C MET A 121 24.13 -27.20 -31.31
N LYS A 122 25.17 -27.11 -30.48
CA LYS A 122 26.56 -27.31 -30.93
C LYS A 122 26.87 -28.80 -31.13
N ASN A 123 26.31 -29.64 -30.27
CA ASN A 123 26.62 -31.07 -30.24
C ASN A 123 25.70 -31.90 -31.14
N ASN A 124 24.48 -31.44 -31.41
CA ASN A 124 23.50 -32.09 -32.27
C ASN A 124 23.15 -31.22 -33.48
N GLN A 125 23.01 -31.81 -34.66
CA GLN A 125 22.58 -31.10 -35.86
C GLN A 125 21.05 -31.02 -35.94
N TYR A 126 20.44 -30.11 -35.18
CA TYR A 126 19.02 -29.82 -35.30
C TYR A 126 18.73 -28.96 -36.53
N ASP A 127 17.64 -29.24 -37.23
CA ASP A 127 17.14 -28.36 -38.28
C ASP A 127 16.49 -27.10 -37.69
N ALA A 128 16.42 -26.03 -38.47
CA ALA A 128 15.89 -24.74 -38.01
C ALA A 128 14.45 -24.82 -37.49
N LYS A 129 13.67 -25.80 -37.99
CA LYS A 129 12.29 -26.05 -37.54
C LYS A 129 12.26 -26.70 -36.15
N THR A 130 13.07 -27.73 -35.88
CA THR A 130 13.17 -28.33 -34.54
C THR A 130 13.69 -27.31 -33.53
N PHE A 131 14.68 -26.49 -33.91
CA PHE A 131 15.16 -25.40 -33.06
C PHE A 131 14.05 -24.40 -32.70
N ALA A 132 13.24 -23.98 -33.68
CA ALA A 132 12.13 -23.07 -33.45
C ALA A 132 11.06 -23.69 -32.52
N PHE A 133 10.76 -24.99 -32.65
CA PHE A 133 9.86 -25.70 -31.72
C PHE A 133 10.45 -25.81 -30.30
N MET A 134 11.74 -26.11 -30.16
CA MET A 134 12.42 -26.16 -28.86
C MET A 134 12.41 -24.79 -28.18
N LEU A 135 12.75 -23.73 -28.91
CA LEU A 135 12.73 -22.36 -28.40
C LEU A 135 11.33 -21.96 -27.95
N ARG A 136 10.30 -22.24 -28.76
CA ARG A 136 8.90 -21.98 -28.41
C ARG A 136 8.49 -22.75 -27.15
N GLY A 137 8.80 -24.05 -27.07
CA GLY A 137 8.48 -24.86 -25.89
C GLY A 137 9.21 -24.39 -24.64
N MET A 138 10.46 -23.96 -24.75
CA MET A 138 11.19 -23.32 -23.65
C MET A 138 10.56 -21.99 -23.25
N MET A 139 10.15 -21.15 -24.20
CA MET A 139 9.46 -19.89 -23.91
C MET A 139 8.12 -20.13 -23.20
N GLU A 140 7.31 -21.08 -23.66
CA GLU A 140 6.04 -21.46 -23.02
C GLU A 140 6.28 -22.04 -21.60
N LYS A 141 7.32 -22.87 -21.42
CA LYS A 141 7.74 -23.40 -20.11
C LYS A 141 8.15 -22.26 -19.16
N LEU A 142 9.03 -21.36 -19.60
CA LEU A 142 9.51 -20.23 -18.81
C LEU A 142 8.37 -19.25 -18.48
N GLU A 143 7.46 -18.99 -19.42
CA GLU A 143 6.29 -18.15 -19.18
C GLU A 143 5.37 -18.77 -18.10
N ARG A 144 5.18 -20.09 -18.15
CA ARG A 144 4.43 -20.83 -17.11
C ARG A 144 5.12 -20.74 -15.75
N GLU A 145 6.43 -20.98 -15.67
CA GLU A 145 7.21 -20.90 -14.41
C GLU A 145 7.20 -19.48 -13.82
N ILE A 146 7.37 -18.45 -14.64
CA ILE A 146 7.26 -17.04 -14.22
C ILE A 146 5.86 -16.76 -13.68
N ARG A 147 4.82 -17.27 -14.35
CA ARG A 147 3.43 -17.08 -13.94
C ARG A 147 3.14 -17.75 -12.60
N GLU A 148 3.57 -19.00 -12.42
CA GLU A 148 3.44 -19.73 -11.14
C GLU A 148 4.19 -19.02 -10.01
N SER A 149 5.42 -18.56 -10.27
CA SER A 149 6.21 -17.79 -9.31
C SER A 149 5.53 -16.49 -8.90
N LYS A 150 4.94 -15.75 -9.85
CA LYS A 150 4.14 -14.54 -9.56
C LYS A 150 2.93 -14.83 -8.69
N PHE A 151 2.22 -15.93 -8.92
CA PHE A 151 1.08 -16.32 -8.07
C PHE A 151 1.53 -16.67 -6.65
N ALA A 152 2.63 -17.41 -6.51
CA ALA A 152 3.21 -17.73 -5.21
C ALA A 152 3.67 -16.47 -4.46
N GLU A 153 4.33 -15.52 -5.15
CA GLU A 153 4.72 -14.22 -4.61
C GLU A 153 3.51 -13.45 -4.06
N LEU A 154 2.45 -13.31 -4.86
CA LEU A 154 1.24 -12.60 -4.47
C LEU A 154 0.55 -13.25 -3.27
N MET A 155 0.54 -14.59 -3.21
CA MET A 155 -0.01 -15.33 -2.09
C MET A 155 0.81 -15.11 -0.81
N ASN A 156 2.14 -15.25 -0.90
CA ASN A 156 3.03 -15.02 0.24
C ASN A 156 2.92 -13.59 0.75
N LYS A 157 2.80 -12.60 -0.15
CA LYS A 157 2.55 -11.20 0.20
C LYS A 157 1.23 -11.04 0.96
N HIS A 158 0.16 -11.70 0.53
CA HIS A 158 -1.13 -11.67 1.21
C HIS A 158 -1.05 -12.27 2.62
N PHE A 159 -0.40 -13.42 2.78
CA PHE A 159 -0.22 -14.04 4.09
C PHE A 159 0.67 -13.21 5.00
N ALA A 160 1.81 -12.70 4.51
CA ALA A 160 2.68 -11.84 5.29
C ALA A 160 1.96 -10.58 5.79
N ALA A 161 1.15 -9.94 4.93
CA ALA A 161 0.38 -8.75 5.28
C ALA A 161 -0.78 -9.02 6.26
N SER A 162 -1.30 -10.25 6.29
CA SER A 162 -2.43 -10.63 7.16
C SER A 162 -1.99 -11.36 8.44
N SER A 163 -0.75 -11.86 8.49
CA SER A 163 -0.21 -12.58 9.63
C SER A 163 0.17 -11.63 10.77
N ILE A 164 -0.06 -12.07 12.01
CA ILE A 164 0.40 -11.35 13.20
C ILE A 164 1.90 -11.67 13.40
N PRO A 165 2.79 -10.66 13.45
CA PRO A 165 4.20 -10.88 13.72
C PRO A 165 4.41 -11.60 15.06
N LYS A 166 5.35 -12.56 15.10
CA LYS A 166 5.62 -13.37 16.30
C LYS A 166 5.87 -12.52 17.54
N GLY A 167 6.62 -11.42 17.41
CA GLY A 167 6.89 -10.51 18.54
C GLY A 167 5.64 -9.88 19.14
N ILE A 168 4.71 -9.42 18.30
CA ILE A 168 3.43 -8.84 18.74
C ILE A 168 2.56 -9.91 19.39
N HIS A 169 2.54 -11.12 18.83
CA HIS A 169 1.83 -12.25 19.42
C HIS A 169 2.39 -12.62 20.81
N CYS A 170 3.72 -12.69 20.95
CA CYS A 170 4.37 -12.93 22.25
C CYS A 170 4.07 -11.82 23.27
N LEU A 171 4.04 -10.56 22.85
CA LEU A 171 3.64 -9.43 23.70
C LEU A 171 2.21 -9.61 24.22
N SER A 172 1.26 -9.94 23.35
CA SER A 172 -0.14 -10.19 23.72
C SER A 172 -0.28 -11.35 24.72
N LEU A 173 0.44 -12.45 24.50
CA LEU A 173 0.47 -13.59 25.43
C LEU A 173 1.04 -13.19 26.80
N ARG A 174 2.15 -12.46 26.82
CA ARG A 174 2.78 -12.00 28.07
C ARG A 174 1.88 -11.05 28.85
N LEU A 175 1.23 -10.11 28.19
CA LEU A 175 0.31 -9.18 28.85
C LEU A 175 -0.96 -9.89 29.36
N THR A 176 -1.40 -10.93 28.67
CA THR A 176 -2.48 -11.80 29.16
C THR A 176 -2.05 -12.58 30.41
N ASP A 177 -0.80 -13.05 30.46
CA ASP A 177 -0.23 -13.68 31.66
C ASP A 177 -0.13 -12.69 32.84
N GLU A 178 0.30 -11.45 32.57
CA GLU A 178 0.26 -10.35 33.56
C GLU A 178 -1.17 -10.09 34.03
N TYR A 179 -2.17 -10.11 33.15
CA TYR A 179 -3.58 -9.94 33.55
C TYR A 179 -4.01 -11.01 34.55
N SER A 180 -3.53 -12.24 34.41
CA SER A 180 -3.88 -13.36 35.27
C SER A 180 -3.12 -13.35 36.60
N SER A 181 -1.83 -12.97 36.59
CA SER A 181 -0.94 -13.09 37.75
C SER A 181 -0.79 -11.80 38.56
N ASN A 182 -0.92 -10.63 37.94
CA ASN A 182 -0.60 -9.33 38.53
C ASN A 182 -1.87 -8.53 38.86
N ALA A 183 -2.07 -8.22 40.15
CA ALA A 183 -3.23 -7.43 40.59
C ALA A 183 -3.23 -6.00 40.02
N HIS A 184 -2.07 -5.40 39.77
CA HIS A 184 -1.97 -4.06 39.18
C HIS A 184 -2.44 -4.06 37.72
N ALA A 185 -2.19 -5.13 36.98
CA ALA A 185 -2.65 -5.29 35.60
C ALA A 185 -4.19 -5.41 35.48
N ARG A 186 -4.87 -5.74 36.58
CA ARG A 186 -6.33 -5.80 36.71
C ARG A 186 -6.95 -4.56 37.35
N LYS A 187 -6.16 -3.50 37.60
CA LYS A 187 -6.67 -2.26 38.16
C LYS A 187 -7.75 -1.68 37.23
N GLN A 188 -8.90 -1.29 37.78
CA GLN A 188 -10.00 -0.74 37.00
C GLN A 188 -9.57 0.50 36.19
N LEU A 189 -9.94 0.52 34.91
CA LEU A 189 -9.65 1.60 33.98
C LEU A 189 -10.95 2.21 33.42
N PRO A 190 -11.25 3.49 33.72
CA PRO A 190 -10.55 4.37 34.66
C PRO A 190 -10.92 4.07 36.13
N PRO A 191 -10.23 4.68 37.11
CA PRO A 191 -10.62 4.64 38.52
C PRO A 191 -12.09 5.08 38.73
N PRO A 192 -12.78 4.57 39.77
CA PRO A 192 -14.19 4.85 40.02
C PRO A 192 -14.58 6.33 40.03
N GLU A 193 -13.67 7.20 40.48
CA GLU A 193 -13.88 8.65 40.60
C GLU A 193 -14.04 9.33 39.23
N LEU A 194 -13.48 8.73 38.17
CA LEU A 194 -13.48 9.27 36.81
C LEU A 194 -14.56 8.66 35.92
N LEU A 195 -15.31 7.66 36.39
CA LEU A 195 -16.38 7.01 35.62
C LEU A 195 -17.46 7.98 35.10
N PRO A 196 -17.90 9.01 35.87
CA PRO A 196 -18.89 9.96 35.36
C PRO A 196 -18.40 10.76 34.15
N LEU A 197 -17.09 10.94 34.00
CA LEU A 197 -16.48 11.73 32.92
C LEU A 197 -16.48 10.98 31.58
N LEU A 198 -16.73 9.66 31.59
CA LEU A 198 -16.83 8.85 30.37
C LEU A 198 -18.04 9.19 29.50
N SER A 199 -18.98 9.99 30.02
CA SER A 199 -20.17 10.45 29.30
C SER A 199 -20.35 11.97 29.36
N ASP A 200 -19.32 12.71 29.78
CA ASP A 200 -19.36 14.17 29.90
C ASP A 200 -18.91 14.85 28.61
N ASN A 201 -19.87 15.40 27.86
CA ASN A 201 -19.63 16.11 26.59
C ASN A 201 -18.72 17.37 26.71
N SER A 202 -18.31 17.77 27.92
CA SER A 202 -17.28 18.81 28.11
C SER A 202 -15.84 18.31 27.91
N TYR A 203 -15.66 17.01 27.65
CA TYR A 203 -14.39 16.35 27.32
C TYR A 203 -14.29 15.99 25.84
N HIS A 204 -13.06 15.77 25.38
CA HIS A 204 -12.75 15.32 24.03
C HIS A 204 -12.69 13.79 24.00
N HIS A 205 -13.78 13.19 23.54
CA HIS A 205 -13.94 11.74 23.43
C HIS A 205 -13.36 11.18 22.13
N PHE A 206 -12.30 10.39 22.26
CA PHE A 206 -11.69 9.64 21.17
C PHE A 206 -12.10 8.17 21.25
N ILE A 207 -12.39 7.59 20.09
CA ILE A 207 -12.74 6.17 19.96
C ILE A 207 -11.69 5.49 19.11
N LEU A 208 -11.18 4.38 19.61
CA LEU A 208 -10.21 3.53 18.93
C LEU A 208 -10.68 2.09 19.00
N SER A 209 -10.86 1.42 17.87
CA SER A 209 -11.31 0.03 17.80
C SER A 209 -10.22 -0.85 17.19
N THR A 210 -9.56 -1.70 18.00
CA THR A 210 -8.41 -2.50 17.53
C THR A 210 -8.12 -3.73 18.39
N ASP A 211 -7.53 -4.76 17.78
CA ASP A 211 -6.94 -5.95 18.40
C ASP A 211 -5.39 -5.85 18.51
N ASN A 212 -4.81 -4.71 18.14
CA ASN A 212 -3.38 -4.47 18.17
C ASN A 212 -3.00 -3.56 19.35
N ILE A 213 -2.49 -4.18 20.42
CA ILE A 213 -2.11 -3.50 21.66
C ILE A 213 -1.02 -2.45 21.42
N LEU A 214 -0.02 -2.76 20.58
CA LEU A 214 1.07 -1.83 20.31
C LEU A 214 0.57 -0.61 19.52
N ALA A 215 -0.23 -0.83 18.49
CA ALA A 215 -0.84 0.25 17.71
C ALA A 215 -1.70 1.15 18.61
N ALA A 216 -2.54 0.57 19.46
CA ALA A 216 -3.34 1.32 20.42
C ALA A 216 -2.48 2.17 21.37
N SER A 217 -1.39 1.61 21.88
CA SER A 217 -0.47 2.36 22.73
C SER A 217 0.11 3.59 22.04
N VAL A 218 0.45 3.48 20.75
CA VAL A 218 1.04 4.58 19.96
C VAL A 218 -0.01 5.65 19.67
N VAL A 219 -1.21 5.27 19.27
CA VAL A 219 -2.30 6.23 18.98
C VAL A 219 -2.64 7.03 20.24
N VAL A 220 -2.87 6.35 21.36
CA VAL A 220 -3.21 7.02 22.63
C VAL A 220 -2.04 7.90 23.10
N ALA A 221 -0.82 7.38 23.13
CA ALA A 221 0.35 8.14 23.60
C ALA A 221 0.61 9.37 22.72
N SER A 222 0.58 9.23 21.39
CA SER A 222 0.81 10.34 20.46
C SER A 222 -0.27 11.41 20.53
N THR A 223 -1.53 11.01 20.76
CA THR A 223 -2.65 11.95 20.94
C THR A 223 -2.48 12.76 22.22
N VAL A 224 -2.14 12.09 23.34
CA VAL A 224 -1.93 12.77 24.62
C VAL A 224 -0.70 13.67 24.57
N GLN A 225 0.41 13.19 24.01
CA GLN A 225 1.66 13.96 23.91
C GLN A 225 1.52 15.21 23.03
N SER A 226 0.70 15.14 21.97
CA SER A 226 0.51 16.25 21.04
C SER A 226 -0.57 17.24 21.48
N SER A 227 -1.34 16.92 22.51
CA SER A 227 -2.46 17.73 22.98
C SER A 227 -2.02 18.93 23.79
N LEU A 228 -2.71 20.06 23.62
CA LEU A 228 -2.53 21.25 24.46
C LEU A 228 -3.19 21.12 25.83
N LYS A 229 -4.23 20.27 25.95
CA LYS A 229 -5.02 20.02 27.17
C LYS A 229 -5.24 18.51 27.35
N PRO A 230 -4.19 17.75 27.68
CA PRO A 230 -4.28 16.30 27.79
C PRO A 230 -5.27 15.83 28.88
N GLU A 231 -5.56 16.66 29.89
CA GLU A 231 -6.53 16.38 30.96
C GLU A 231 -7.98 16.38 30.47
N LYS A 232 -8.25 16.94 29.28
CA LYS A 232 -9.56 16.94 28.64
C LYS A 232 -9.79 15.72 27.73
N ILE A 233 -8.82 14.82 27.61
CA ILE A 233 -8.91 13.67 26.72
C ILE A 233 -9.52 12.47 27.44
N VAL A 234 -10.53 11.88 26.79
CA VAL A 234 -11.09 10.58 27.16
C VAL A 234 -10.95 9.64 25.97
N PHE A 235 -10.25 8.53 26.15
CA PHE A 235 -10.12 7.46 25.16
C PHE A 235 -11.01 6.28 25.51
N HIS A 236 -11.86 5.90 24.57
CA HIS A 236 -12.61 4.64 24.60
C HIS A 236 -11.95 3.65 23.64
N VAL A 237 -11.16 2.74 24.19
CA VAL A 237 -10.50 1.68 23.41
C VAL A 237 -11.40 0.46 23.41
N ILE A 238 -11.87 0.08 22.23
CA ILE A 238 -12.72 -1.08 22.00
C ILE A 238 -11.86 -2.20 21.41
N THR A 239 -11.93 -3.39 22.00
CA THR A 239 -11.16 -4.54 21.53
C THR A 239 -11.97 -5.84 21.56
N ASP A 240 -11.46 -6.89 20.94
CA ASP A 240 -12.14 -8.19 20.92
C ASP A 240 -12.01 -8.92 22.27
N LYS A 241 -12.74 -10.03 22.42
CA LYS A 241 -12.72 -10.82 23.68
C LYS A 241 -11.34 -11.42 23.96
N LYS A 242 -10.58 -11.76 22.91
CA LYS A 242 -9.31 -12.49 23.02
C LYS A 242 -8.17 -11.56 23.46
N THR A 243 -8.21 -10.31 23.02
CA THR A 243 -7.18 -9.30 23.22
C THR A 243 -7.42 -8.47 24.49
N TYR A 244 -8.67 -8.45 24.98
CA TYR A 244 -9.06 -7.65 26.15
C TYR A 244 -8.10 -7.74 27.33
N ALA A 245 -7.74 -8.95 27.78
CA ALA A 245 -6.87 -9.13 28.94
C ALA A 245 -5.50 -8.46 28.72
N GLY A 246 -4.87 -8.70 27.57
CA GLY A 246 -3.58 -8.08 27.24
C GLY A 246 -3.67 -6.56 27.05
N MET A 247 -4.73 -6.08 26.39
CA MET A 247 -4.97 -4.64 26.19
C MET A 247 -5.16 -3.92 27.52
N HIS A 248 -6.00 -4.48 28.39
CA HIS A 248 -6.26 -3.93 29.72
C HIS A 248 -4.99 -3.90 30.57
N SER A 249 -4.23 -5.01 30.61
CA SER A 249 -2.94 -5.06 31.31
C SER A 249 -1.98 -3.97 30.86
N TRP A 250 -1.89 -3.72 29.55
CA TRP A 250 -1.00 -2.70 29.01
C TRP A 250 -1.31 -1.32 29.59
N PHE A 251 -2.57 -0.87 29.48
CA PHE A 251 -2.95 0.46 29.95
C PHE A 251 -3.02 0.57 31.48
N ALA A 252 -3.21 -0.54 32.19
CA ALA A 252 -3.17 -0.57 33.64
C ALA A 252 -1.74 -0.43 34.18
N LEU A 253 -0.77 -1.06 33.51
CA LEU A 253 0.66 -0.99 33.86
C LEU A 253 1.35 0.24 33.28
N ASN A 254 0.81 0.84 32.22
CA ASN A 254 1.36 2.03 31.55
C ASN A 254 0.29 3.14 31.46
N PRO A 255 -0.06 3.77 32.59
CA PRO A 255 -1.08 4.82 32.62
C PRO A 255 -0.64 6.06 31.82
N VAL A 256 -1.56 6.65 31.07
CA VAL A 256 -1.31 7.81 30.19
C VAL A 256 -1.87 9.10 30.82
N THR A 257 -1.44 9.40 32.05
CA THR A 257 -1.87 10.58 32.81
C THR A 257 -1.44 11.88 32.10
N PRO A 258 -2.28 12.94 32.06
CA PRO A 258 -3.57 13.11 32.74
C PRO A 258 -4.81 12.66 31.95
N ALA A 259 -4.66 11.98 30.81
CA ALA A 259 -5.80 11.52 30.02
C ALA A 259 -6.51 10.33 30.69
N ILE A 260 -7.81 10.20 30.40
CA ILE A 260 -8.65 9.11 30.88
C ILE A 260 -8.70 8.05 29.78
N VAL A 261 -8.46 6.78 30.13
CA VAL A 261 -8.55 5.65 29.19
C VAL A 261 -9.49 4.60 29.75
N GLU A 262 -10.51 4.25 28.97
CA GLU A 262 -11.41 3.14 29.20
C GLU A 262 -11.09 2.03 28.20
N ILE A 263 -10.93 0.80 28.69
CA ILE A 263 -10.77 -0.39 27.85
C ILE A 263 -12.05 -1.21 27.96
N LYS A 264 -12.75 -1.38 26.83
CA LYS A 264 -13.93 -2.23 26.74
C LYS A 264 -13.76 -3.28 25.66
N SER A 265 -14.21 -4.49 25.98
CA SER A 265 -14.35 -5.53 24.99
C SER A 265 -15.75 -5.52 24.37
N ILE A 266 -15.85 -5.98 23.12
CA ILE A 266 -17.12 -6.18 22.41
C ILE A 266 -18.20 -6.91 23.24
N HIS A 267 -17.80 -7.84 24.10
CA HIS A 267 -18.73 -8.66 24.90
C HIS A 267 -19.20 -7.98 26.19
N GLN A 268 -18.61 -6.82 26.54
CA GLN A 268 -18.99 -6.02 27.71
C GLN A 268 -20.03 -4.95 27.35
N PHE A 269 -20.40 -4.83 26.08
CA PHE A 269 -21.52 -3.99 25.66
C PHE A 269 -22.80 -4.83 25.64
N ASP A 270 -23.67 -4.62 26.61
CA ASP A 270 -24.94 -5.36 26.75
C ASP A 270 -25.83 -5.25 25.50
N TRP A 271 -25.71 -4.14 24.76
CA TRP A 271 -26.47 -3.90 23.54
C TRP A 271 -26.01 -4.76 22.36
N LEU A 272 -24.76 -5.22 22.32
CA LEU A 272 -24.19 -6.01 21.21
C LEU A 272 -24.64 -7.48 21.27
N THR A 273 -25.93 -7.71 21.05
CA THR A 273 -26.52 -9.05 20.91
C THR A 273 -26.62 -9.45 19.44
N ARG A 274 -26.76 -10.76 19.17
CA ARG A 274 -27.00 -11.28 17.81
C ARG A 274 -28.25 -10.69 17.16
N GLU A 275 -29.26 -10.38 17.96
CA GLU A 275 -30.52 -9.79 17.50
C GLU A 275 -30.33 -8.35 17.02
N ASN A 276 -29.49 -7.58 17.72
CA ASN A 276 -29.24 -6.18 17.41
C ASN A 276 -28.20 -5.99 16.29
N VAL A 277 -27.32 -6.98 16.10
CA VAL A 277 -26.23 -6.93 15.11
C VAL A 277 -26.31 -8.14 14.19
N PRO A 278 -27.08 -8.07 13.08
CA PRO A 278 -27.22 -9.17 12.12
C PRO A 278 -25.87 -9.65 11.54
N VAL A 279 -24.89 -8.75 11.47
CA VAL A 279 -23.52 -9.05 11.02
C VAL A 279 -22.81 -10.02 11.98
N LEU A 280 -23.08 -9.92 13.29
CA LEU A 280 -22.51 -10.80 14.30
C LEU A 280 -22.92 -12.25 14.03
N GLU A 281 -24.20 -12.47 13.70
CA GLU A 281 -24.72 -13.78 13.33
C GLU A 281 -24.12 -14.28 12.00
N ALA A 282 -24.08 -13.42 10.98
CA ALA A 282 -23.55 -13.79 9.65
C ALA A 282 -22.06 -14.20 9.71
N VAL A 283 -21.24 -13.46 10.46
CA VAL A 283 -19.80 -13.72 10.60
C VAL A 283 -19.53 -14.96 11.47
N GLU A 284 -20.32 -15.20 12.53
CA GLU A 284 -20.13 -16.36 13.42
C GLU A 284 -20.67 -17.69 12.83
N ASN A 285 -21.81 -17.68 12.14
CA ASN A 285 -22.53 -18.91 11.78
C ASN A 285 -22.26 -19.43 10.36
N GLN A 286 -21.76 -18.61 9.43
CA GLN A 286 -21.52 -19.07 8.07
C GLN A 286 -20.10 -19.62 7.89
N ASN A 287 -19.97 -20.94 7.99
CA ASN A 287 -18.76 -21.68 7.58
C ASN A 287 -18.30 -21.28 6.16
N GLY A 288 -19.23 -20.91 5.26
CA GLY A 288 -18.94 -20.39 3.93
C GLY A 288 -18.20 -19.05 3.94
N ILE A 289 -18.61 -18.09 4.79
CA ILE A 289 -17.93 -16.80 4.98
C ILE A 289 -16.55 -17.04 5.58
N ARG A 290 -16.47 -17.85 6.65
CA ARG A 290 -15.18 -18.18 7.27
C ARG A 290 -14.22 -18.84 6.27
N ASN A 291 -14.70 -19.76 5.43
CA ASN A 291 -13.88 -20.40 4.40
C ASN A 291 -13.54 -19.46 3.23
N TYR A 292 -14.37 -18.45 2.93
CA TYR A 292 -14.07 -17.47 1.89
C TYR A 292 -12.94 -16.51 2.30
N TYR A 293 -12.95 -16.06 3.57
CA TYR A 293 -11.97 -15.09 4.11
C TYR A 293 -10.74 -15.75 4.78
N HIS A 294 -10.87 -16.96 5.33
CA HIS A 294 -9.79 -17.68 6.02
C HIS A 294 -9.44 -19.05 5.41
N GLY A 295 -10.14 -19.48 4.37
CA GLY A 295 -9.92 -20.78 3.73
C GLY A 295 -8.89 -20.74 2.60
N ASN A 296 -8.82 -21.83 1.84
CA ASN A 296 -7.87 -21.93 0.74
C ASN A 296 -8.23 -20.95 -0.39
N HIS A 297 -7.47 -19.86 -0.50
CA HIS A 297 -7.69 -18.83 -1.51
C HIS A 297 -7.47 -19.30 -2.96
N ILE A 298 -6.91 -20.50 -3.17
CA ILE A 298 -6.68 -21.15 -4.48
C ILE A 298 -7.83 -22.07 -4.88
N ALA A 299 -8.69 -22.49 -3.94
CA ALA A 299 -9.80 -23.40 -4.22
C ALA A 299 -10.80 -22.75 -5.19
N GLY A 300 -10.97 -23.34 -6.37
CA GLY A 300 -11.89 -22.89 -7.42
C GLY A 300 -11.36 -21.80 -8.36
N THR A 301 -10.08 -21.41 -8.28
CA THR A 301 -9.47 -20.50 -9.27
C THR A 301 -8.74 -21.27 -10.36
N ASN A 302 -9.25 -21.19 -11.59
CA ASN A 302 -8.50 -21.58 -12.78
C ASN A 302 -7.33 -20.60 -12.97
N LEU A 303 -6.14 -21.03 -12.56
CA LEU A 303 -4.90 -20.27 -12.70
C LEU A 303 -4.53 -20.01 -14.17
N SER A 304 -5.05 -20.81 -15.10
CA SER A 304 -4.88 -20.67 -16.55
C SER A 304 -5.51 -19.39 -17.12
N ASP A 305 -6.67 -18.97 -16.60
CA ASP A 305 -7.47 -17.87 -17.19
C ASP A 305 -7.39 -16.58 -16.35
N THR A 306 -6.83 -16.67 -15.15
CA THR A 306 -6.75 -15.54 -14.22
C THR A 306 -5.44 -14.78 -14.43
N SER A 307 -5.50 -13.47 -14.67
CA SER A 307 -4.31 -12.61 -14.66
C SER A 307 -3.79 -12.41 -13.22
N PRO A 308 -2.48 -12.22 -13.00
CA PRO A 308 -1.93 -11.89 -11.67
C PRO A 308 -2.63 -10.71 -10.98
N ARG A 309 -3.02 -9.67 -11.74
CA ARG A 309 -3.74 -8.49 -11.22
C ARG A 309 -5.12 -8.85 -10.65
N LYS A 310 -5.93 -9.59 -11.41
CA LYS A 310 -7.26 -10.09 -10.95
C LYS A 310 -7.12 -11.04 -9.75
N PHE A 311 -6.04 -11.79 -9.67
CA PHE A 311 -5.77 -12.65 -8.53
C PHE A 311 -5.42 -11.84 -7.27
N ALA A 312 -4.54 -10.84 -7.39
CA ALA A 312 -4.21 -9.93 -6.30
C ALA A 312 -5.45 -9.20 -5.76
N SER A 313 -6.34 -8.72 -6.64
CA SER A 313 -7.59 -8.08 -6.21
C SER A 313 -8.53 -9.05 -5.48
N LYS A 314 -8.61 -10.31 -5.93
CA LYS A 314 -9.37 -11.36 -5.24
C LYS A 314 -8.81 -11.66 -3.85
N LEU A 315 -7.48 -11.73 -3.70
CA LEU A 315 -6.83 -11.92 -2.41
C LEU A 315 -7.10 -10.76 -1.46
N GLN A 316 -7.00 -9.52 -1.96
CA GLN A 316 -7.32 -8.33 -1.16
C GLN A 316 -8.78 -8.36 -0.68
N ALA A 317 -9.74 -8.62 -1.57
CA ALA A 317 -11.16 -8.71 -1.21
C ALA A 317 -11.46 -9.82 -0.19
N ARG A 318 -10.59 -10.83 -0.08
CA ARG A 318 -10.69 -11.94 0.88
C ARG A 318 -9.92 -11.68 2.18
N SER A 319 -9.39 -10.48 2.41
CA SER A 319 -8.67 -10.19 3.65
C SER A 319 -9.56 -10.37 4.88
N PRO A 320 -9.10 -11.11 5.91
CA PRO A 320 -9.82 -11.26 7.17
C PRO A 320 -10.22 -9.95 7.85
N LYS A 321 -9.49 -8.86 7.59
CA LYS A 321 -9.80 -7.53 8.14
C LYS A 321 -11.21 -7.05 7.78
N TYR A 322 -11.73 -7.43 6.61
CA TYR A 322 -13.05 -6.99 6.14
C TYR A 322 -14.23 -7.63 6.88
N ILE A 323 -14.02 -8.77 7.55
CA ILE A 323 -15.03 -9.38 8.42
C ILE A 323 -14.75 -9.17 9.90
N SER A 324 -13.75 -8.35 10.24
CA SER A 324 -13.48 -8.01 11.63
C SER A 324 -14.69 -7.31 12.22
N LEU A 325 -15.24 -7.89 13.28
CA LEU A 325 -16.38 -7.30 13.99
C LEU A 325 -16.07 -5.87 14.44
N LEU A 326 -14.83 -5.60 14.86
CA LEU A 326 -14.36 -4.29 15.28
C LEU A 326 -14.53 -3.20 14.20
N ASN A 327 -14.47 -3.57 12.92
CA ASN A 327 -14.73 -2.66 11.81
C ASN A 327 -16.24 -2.44 11.59
N HIS A 328 -17.06 -3.47 11.78
CA HIS A 328 -18.51 -3.34 11.69
C HIS A 328 -19.12 -2.59 12.89
N LEU A 329 -18.44 -2.54 14.04
CA LEU A 329 -18.90 -1.78 15.21
C LEU A 329 -19.00 -0.27 14.97
N ARG A 330 -18.27 0.24 13.97
CA ARG A 330 -18.24 1.65 13.61
C ARG A 330 -19.61 2.23 13.25
N ILE A 331 -20.53 1.40 12.72
CA ILE A 331 -21.89 1.87 12.40
C ILE A 331 -22.77 2.04 13.65
N TYR A 332 -22.40 1.39 14.76
CA TYR A 332 -23.18 1.38 16.01
C TYR A 332 -22.63 2.34 17.07
N LEU A 333 -21.75 3.28 16.68
CA LEU A 333 -21.23 4.29 17.61
C LEU A 333 -22.34 5.01 18.41
N PRO A 334 -23.50 5.37 17.81
CA PRO A 334 -24.59 5.99 18.56
C PRO A 334 -25.17 5.11 19.67
N GLU A 335 -25.23 3.79 19.46
CA GLU A 335 -25.73 2.84 20.45
C GLU A 335 -24.68 2.44 21.48
N LEU A 336 -23.41 2.41 21.10
CA LEU A 336 -22.30 2.16 22.01
C LEU A 336 -22.06 3.33 22.97
N PHE A 337 -22.34 4.56 22.52
CA PHE A 337 -22.15 5.80 23.27
C PHE A 337 -23.40 6.69 23.27
N PRO A 338 -24.50 6.25 23.90
CA PRO A 338 -25.79 6.94 23.84
C PRO A 338 -25.82 8.29 24.56
N ASN A 339 -24.82 8.62 25.36
CA ASN A 339 -24.75 9.87 26.11
C ASN A 339 -23.76 10.88 25.52
N LEU A 340 -23.04 10.51 24.45
CA LEU A 340 -22.09 11.38 23.79
C LEU A 340 -22.71 12.03 22.55
N ASP A 341 -22.41 13.31 22.34
CA ASP A 341 -22.91 14.12 21.23
C ASP A 341 -21.93 14.13 20.07
N LYS A 342 -20.62 14.24 20.34
CA LYS A 342 -19.57 14.31 19.31
C LYS A 342 -18.33 13.54 19.73
N VAL A 343 -17.78 12.75 18.81
CA VAL A 343 -16.60 11.91 19.04
C VAL A 343 -15.64 11.98 17.85
N VAL A 344 -14.36 11.74 18.11
CA VAL A 344 -13.35 11.53 17.05
C VAL A 344 -12.97 10.06 17.01
N PHE A 345 -13.20 9.39 15.89
CA PHE A 345 -12.77 8.03 15.65
C PHE A 345 -11.39 8.01 14.98
N LEU A 346 -10.48 7.20 15.51
CA LEU A 346 -9.13 7.01 14.98
C LEU A 346 -8.91 5.55 14.61
N ASP A 347 -8.35 5.30 13.42
CA ASP A 347 -7.79 3.98 13.09
C ASP A 347 -6.52 3.72 13.91
N ASP A 348 -6.06 2.47 13.97
CA ASP A 348 -4.90 2.07 14.78
C ASP A 348 -3.55 2.28 14.07
N ASP A 349 -3.58 2.59 12.77
CA ASP A 349 -2.39 2.87 11.95
C ASP A 349 -2.08 4.37 11.79
N VAL A 350 -2.51 5.18 12.75
CA VAL A 350 -2.27 6.64 12.78
C VAL A 350 -1.32 7.06 13.90
N VAL A 351 -0.62 8.17 13.68
CA VAL A 351 0.20 8.84 14.70
C VAL A 351 -0.16 10.32 14.71
N ILE A 352 -0.57 10.82 15.88
CA ILE A 352 -1.01 12.19 16.05
C ILE A 352 0.23 13.05 16.30
N GLN A 353 0.40 14.12 15.51
CA GLN A 353 1.54 15.03 15.60
C GLN A 353 1.17 16.43 16.08
N ARG A 354 -0.13 16.73 16.21
CA ARG A 354 -0.65 18.04 16.61
C ARG A 354 -1.94 17.88 17.40
N ASP A 355 -2.28 18.91 18.16
CA ASP A 355 -3.51 18.97 18.92
C ASP A 355 -4.74 18.84 18.02
N LEU A 356 -5.63 17.90 18.38
CA LEU A 356 -6.88 17.62 17.67
C LEU A 356 -8.09 18.30 18.30
N SER A 357 -7.93 19.05 19.40
CA SER A 357 -9.03 19.76 20.05
C SER A 357 -9.84 20.68 19.12
N PRO A 358 -9.25 21.37 18.11
CA PRO A 358 -10.03 22.21 17.20
C PRO A 358 -11.09 21.45 16.39
N LEU A 359 -11.00 20.12 16.28
CA LEU A 359 -12.00 19.31 15.59
C LEU A 359 -13.39 19.38 16.26
N TRP A 360 -13.46 19.61 17.58
CA TRP A 360 -14.74 19.76 18.28
C TRP A 360 -15.46 21.07 17.94
N GLU A 361 -14.70 22.11 17.56
CA GLU A 361 -15.21 23.44 17.19
C GLU A 361 -15.76 23.49 15.76
N ILE A 362 -15.49 22.47 14.94
CA ILE A 362 -16.00 22.39 13.58
C ILE A 362 -17.52 22.19 13.60
N ASP A 363 -18.24 23.11 12.94
CA ASP A 363 -19.64 22.96 12.60
C ASP A 363 -19.77 21.98 11.44
N LEU A 364 -20.50 20.87 11.67
CA LEU A 364 -20.74 19.85 10.65
C LEU A 364 -21.98 20.15 9.81
N GLU A 365 -22.63 21.31 10.00
CA GLU A 365 -23.79 21.77 9.20
C GLU A 365 -24.93 20.73 9.16
N GLY A 366 -25.15 20.07 10.30
CA GLY A 366 -26.14 18.99 10.44
C GLY A 366 -25.76 17.67 9.77
N LYS A 367 -24.53 17.52 9.27
CA LYS A 367 -23.98 16.25 8.75
C LYS A 367 -23.46 15.39 9.90
N VAL A 368 -23.54 14.08 9.70
CA VAL A 368 -23.17 13.07 10.71
C VAL A 368 -21.67 12.84 10.79
N ASN A 369 -20.95 13.01 9.67
CA ASN A 369 -19.53 12.70 9.56
C ASN A 369 -18.76 13.89 8.97
N GLY A 370 -17.67 14.29 9.62
CA GLY A 370 -16.59 15.11 9.05
C GLY A 370 -15.35 14.26 8.80
N ALA A 371 -14.83 14.27 7.57
CA ALA A 371 -13.69 13.46 7.17
C ALA A 371 -12.81 14.14 6.11
N VAL A 372 -11.62 13.60 5.89
CA VAL A 372 -10.65 14.12 4.92
C VAL A 372 -10.96 13.57 3.52
N GLU A 373 -11.18 14.46 2.55
CA GLU A 373 -11.42 14.08 1.16
C GLU A 373 -10.17 13.48 0.49
N THR A 374 -10.37 12.55 -0.44
CA THR A 374 -9.28 11.82 -1.13
C THR A 374 -9.30 12.00 -2.65
N CYS A 375 -10.17 12.87 -3.15
CA CYS A 375 -10.23 13.23 -4.57
C CYS A 375 -9.53 14.57 -4.88
N ARG A 376 -9.14 15.33 -3.85
CA ARG A 376 -8.40 16.59 -4.00
C ARG A 376 -7.02 16.44 -3.39
N GLY A 377 -6.01 16.79 -4.17
CA GLY A 377 -4.60 16.70 -3.79
C GLY A 377 -3.71 16.86 -5.02
N GLU A 378 -2.54 17.43 -4.81
CA GLU A 378 -1.49 17.56 -5.84
C GLU A 378 -0.52 16.37 -5.83
N ASP A 379 -0.81 15.34 -5.02
CA ASP A 379 0.05 14.16 -4.88
C ASP A 379 -0.10 13.24 -6.09
N GLU A 380 0.90 13.25 -6.97
CA GLU A 380 0.97 12.41 -8.17
C GLU A 380 0.94 10.90 -7.85
N TRP A 381 1.32 10.50 -6.63
CA TRP A 381 1.38 9.10 -6.20
C TRP A 381 0.07 8.59 -5.62
N VAL A 382 -0.81 9.49 -5.15
CA VAL A 382 -2.10 9.14 -4.56
C VAL A 382 -3.20 9.40 -5.59
N MET A 383 -3.62 8.34 -6.28
CA MET A 383 -4.74 8.41 -7.21
C MET A 383 -5.98 8.97 -6.53
N SER A 384 -6.52 10.07 -7.07
CA SER A 384 -7.83 10.64 -6.68
C SER A 384 -8.89 9.54 -6.60
N LYS A 385 -9.49 9.38 -5.43
CA LYS A 385 -10.51 8.36 -5.17
C LYS A 385 -11.90 8.97 -5.25
N ARG A 386 -12.69 8.46 -6.20
CA ARG A 386 -14.13 8.74 -6.35
C ARG A 386 -14.90 7.44 -6.23
N PHE A 387 -16.22 7.53 -6.09
CA PHE A 387 -17.06 6.33 -5.97
C PHE A 387 -16.90 5.37 -7.15
N ARG A 388 -16.68 5.86 -8.39
CA ARG A 388 -16.35 5.02 -9.56
C ARG A 388 -15.15 4.09 -9.39
N ASN A 389 -14.25 4.38 -8.46
CA ASN A 389 -13.09 3.53 -8.19
C ASN A 389 -13.43 2.33 -7.29
N TYR A 390 -14.54 2.38 -6.56
CA TYR A 390 -14.93 1.37 -5.56
C TYR A 390 -16.15 0.56 -5.99
N PHE A 391 -17.10 1.20 -6.67
CA PHE A 391 -18.37 0.57 -7.03
C PHE A 391 -18.46 0.25 -8.52
N ASN A 392 -19.17 -0.83 -8.84
CA ASN A 392 -19.49 -1.19 -10.21
C ASN A 392 -20.76 -0.48 -10.68
N PHE A 393 -20.60 0.67 -11.33
CA PHE A 393 -21.72 1.47 -11.85
C PHE A 393 -22.48 0.83 -13.02
N SER A 394 -22.02 -0.31 -13.55
CA SER A 394 -22.85 -1.12 -14.44
C SER A 394 -24.02 -1.78 -13.70
N HIS A 395 -23.96 -1.87 -12.36
CA HIS A 395 -25.02 -2.46 -11.55
C HIS A 395 -26.19 -1.47 -11.33
N PRO A 396 -27.44 -1.81 -11.70
CA PRO A 396 -28.57 -0.88 -11.62
C PRO A 396 -28.82 -0.29 -10.22
N LEU A 397 -28.67 -1.10 -9.17
CA LEU A 397 -28.85 -0.63 -7.78
C LEU A 397 -27.78 0.39 -7.37
N ILE A 398 -26.56 0.27 -7.86
CA ILE A 398 -25.47 1.21 -7.57
C ILE A 398 -25.71 2.51 -8.33
N ALA A 399 -25.93 2.42 -9.65
CA ALA A 399 -26.13 3.57 -10.51
C ALA A 399 -27.36 4.42 -10.13
N ARG A 400 -28.39 3.82 -9.52
CA ARG A 400 -29.59 4.54 -9.08
C ARG A 400 -29.39 5.30 -7.77
N ASN A 401 -28.52 4.82 -6.88
CA ASN A 401 -28.41 5.35 -5.51
C ASN A 401 -27.13 6.14 -5.25
N LEU A 402 -26.10 5.98 -6.08
CA LEU A 402 -24.80 6.62 -5.93
C LEU A 402 -24.42 7.36 -7.20
N ASP A 403 -23.66 8.44 -7.05
CA ASP A 403 -23.08 9.17 -8.18
C ASP A 403 -21.60 8.77 -8.34
N PRO A 404 -21.15 8.37 -9.55
CA PRO A 404 -19.76 7.97 -9.81
C PRO A 404 -18.72 9.08 -9.63
N ASP A 405 -19.13 10.33 -9.66
CA ASP A 405 -18.28 11.50 -9.49
C ASP A 405 -18.17 11.97 -8.05
N GLU A 406 -18.93 11.39 -7.12
CA GLU A 406 -18.81 11.72 -5.71
C GLU A 406 -17.43 11.39 -5.15
N CYS A 407 -16.94 12.31 -4.32
CA CYS A 407 -15.62 12.22 -3.73
C CYS A 407 -15.61 11.16 -2.62
N ALA A 408 -14.64 10.25 -2.66
CA ALA A 408 -14.40 9.38 -1.52
C ALA A 408 -13.60 10.12 -0.44
N TRP A 409 -13.70 9.66 0.79
CA TRP A 409 -12.95 10.18 1.93
C TRP A 409 -12.13 9.09 2.58
N ALA A 410 -11.08 9.50 3.30
CA ALA A 410 -10.28 8.61 4.11
C ALA A 410 -10.98 8.37 5.44
N TYR A 411 -10.99 7.11 5.88
CA TYR A 411 -11.59 6.75 7.17
C TYR A 411 -10.59 6.81 8.34
N GLY A 412 -9.30 7.01 8.10
CA GLY A 412 -8.26 6.97 9.15
C GLY A 412 -8.54 7.86 10.38
N MET A 413 -9.20 9.00 10.15
CA MET A 413 -9.72 9.86 11.22
C MET A 413 -11.06 10.45 10.76
N ASN A 414 -12.09 10.34 11.60
CA ASN A 414 -13.41 10.91 11.35
C ASN A 414 -13.94 11.60 12.61
N ILE A 415 -14.70 12.68 12.40
CA ILE A 415 -15.49 13.33 13.44
C ILE A 415 -16.93 12.87 13.25
N PHE A 416 -17.55 12.31 14.28
CA PHE A 416 -18.94 11.90 14.25
C PHE A 416 -19.79 12.74 15.19
N ASP A 417 -20.84 13.36 14.64
CA ASP A 417 -21.93 13.94 15.41
C ASP A 417 -22.95 12.83 15.69
N LEU A 418 -22.81 12.20 16.86
CA LEU A 418 -23.69 11.14 17.33
C LEU A 418 -25.09 11.67 17.64
N HIS A 419 -25.23 12.95 18.00
CA HIS A 419 -26.54 13.55 18.18
C HIS A 419 -27.27 13.62 16.83
N ALA A 420 -26.64 14.13 15.78
CA ALA A 420 -27.21 14.18 14.44
C ALA A 420 -27.47 12.77 13.92
N TRP A 421 -26.52 11.84 14.13
CA TRP A 421 -26.63 10.44 13.66
C TRP A 421 -27.92 9.79 14.16
N ARG A 422 -28.24 9.92 15.45
CA ARG A 422 -29.44 9.32 16.06
C ARG A 422 -30.77 9.78 15.44
N ARG A 423 -30.78 10.92 14.74
CA ARG A 423 -31.96 11.45 14.04
C ARG A 423 -32.06 10.99 12.58
N THR A 424 -31.13 10.14 12.12
CA THR A 424 -31.06 9.63 10.75
C THR A 424 -31.36 8.14 10.69
N ASN A 425 -31.59 7.61 9.48
CA ASN A 425 -31.80 6.20 9.19
C ASN A 425 -30.53 5.50 8.61
N ILE A 426 -29.34 6.04 8.93
CA ILE A 426 -28.06 5.55 8.37
C ILE A 426 -27.84 4.07 8.68
N ARG A 427 -28.18 3.63 9.89
CA ARG A 427 -28.02 2.23 10.33
C ARG A 427 -28.90 1.29 9.51
N GLU A 428 -30.17 1.65 9.32
CA GLU A 428 -31.14 0.86 8.56
C GLU A 428 -30.72 0.76 7.09
N ILE A 429 -30.23 1.88 6.52
CA ILE A 429 -29.67 1.91 5.17
C ILE A 429 -28.46 0.98 5.10
N TYR A 430 -27.53 1.05 6.04
CA TYR A 430 -26.36 0.16 6.08
C TYR A 430 -26.76 -1.32 6.15
N HIS A 431 -27.72 -1.69 7.01
CA HIS A 431 -28.24 -3.06 7.06
C HIS A 431 -28.90 -3.51 5.76
N SER A 432 -29.60 -2.60 5.06
CA SER A 432 -30.19 -2.93 3.76
C SER A 432 -29.12 -3.25 2.70
N TRP A 433 -28.06 -2.45 2.63
CA TRP A 433 -26.93 -2.70 1.72
C TRP A 433 -26.20 -4.00 2.06
N LEU A 434 -26.00 -4.25 3.35
CA LEU A 434 -25.32 -5.46 3.83
C LEU A 434 -26.12 -6.74 3.50
N LYS A 435 -27.46 -6.67 3.55
CA LYS A 435 -28.33 -7.75 3.08
C LYS A 435 -28.18 -7.98 1.58
N GLU A 436 -28.23 -6.93 0.76
CA GLU A 436 -28.05 -7.05 -0.70
C GLU A 436 -26.70 -7.70 -1.05
N PHE A 437 -25.63 -7.32 -0.35
CA PHE A 437 -24.30 -7.94 -0.50
C PHE A 437 -24.30 -9.41 -0.08
N HIS A 438 -24.85 -9.75 1.09
CA HIS A 438 -24.87 -11.15 1.57
C HIS A 438 -25.69 -12.08 0.69
N TYR A 439 -26.78 -11.59 0.08
CA TYR A 439 -27.57 -12.37 -0.87
C TYR A 439 -26.97 -12.40 -2.29
N GLY A 440 -25.77 -11.83 -2.50
CA GLY A 440 -25.08 -11.82 -3.79
C GLY A 440 -25.82 -11.02 -4.87
N ARG A 441 -26.61 -10.03 -4.46
CA ARG A 441 -27.40 -9.18 -5.36
C ARG A 441 -26.65 -7.93 -5.82
N ILE A 442 -25.47 -7.66 -5.27
CA ILE A 442 -24.53 -6.58 -5.64
C ILE A 442 -23.08 -7.03 -5.52
#